data_AF-A0A1E5D3P5-F1
#
_entry.id   AF-A0A1E5D3P5-F1
#
_cell.length_a   1.000
_cell.length_b   1.000
_cell.length_c   1.000
_cell.angle_alpha   90.00
_cell.angle_beta   90.00
_cell.angle_gamma   90.00
#
_symmetry.space_group_name_H-M   'P 1'
#
loop_
_entity.id
_entity.type
_entity.pdbx_description
1 polymer ?
#
loop_
_entity_poly.entity_id
_entity_poly.type
_entity_poly.pdbx_seq_one_letter_code
_entity_poly.pdbx_strand_id
1 'polypeptide(L)'
;MLISIRIPAVVIAAITFLLSFSTLASANALEGLRVWPSPDETRVVIDLKSEADFSYFTLSSPSRLVVDLKKTSLSTKLPLVVSDSPVLSKVRKSSAPSKGTYRLVFELKKHSTPELFKLSPTPGGQYGHRLVVDFPHGKTAVKGKVPSKPVVNKDISQIQRKKDILIVIDPGHGGEDPGSIGPSRKYEKNATLSISKKIAAQLNAIPGIKTRLTRNSDYFVNLNRRVAIARENDAHLLISIHADAFTTPKPRGGSVFVLNTKRANTEISRWVENHEKQSELLGGTGTVLTKNINDKNVNQTLLDLQFNHSQKEGYKLAKSILSEMGKVAKLHNSKPINTSLAVLRSPQIPSVLVETGFISNPTEERLLFQRSHQDKLARAITQAVVRYVQANPPEGTILEAQGKAVKHKVKAGESLSVIAKRYGTSVATIKSANRLKSSGLAVGQVLTIPGYSMPTVVPKAKNPIETKTVTHIVRKGDYLGKVAKRYKVSVASIKRENRLKSDTLKLGQKLRITVSLKDLPLRKHKVKRGEFLGKIATKYGVTVNSLRQANKLRSDSLAVGQVLIIPNK
;
A
#
# COMPACT_ATOMS: atom_id res chain seq x y z
N MET A 1 -44.11 69.03 15.81
CA MET A 1 -44.59 69.17 14.42
C MET A 1 -44.05 67.98 13.63
N LEU A 2 -44.90 66.99 13.36
CA LEU A 2 -44.53 65.71 12.71
C LEU A 2 -44.17 65.96 11.24
N ILE A 3 -42.95 65.61 10.84
CA ILE A 3 -42.49 65.70 9.45
C ILE A 3 -42.97 64.45 8.70
N SER A 4 -43.99 64.61 7.88
CA SER A 4 -44.53 63.57 7.00
C SER A 4 -43.64 63.42 5.77
N ILE A 5 -42.74 62.44 5.78
CA ILE A 5 -41.95 62.05 4.60
C ILE A 5 -42.85 61.27 3.64
N ARG A 6 -43.28 61.89 2.54
CA ARG A 6 -43.99 61.22 1.45
C ARG A 6 -42.96 60.53 0.54
N ILE A 7 -42.86 59.20 0.65
CA ILE A 7 -42.09 58.38 -0.30
C ILE A 7 -42.94 58.24 -1.58
N PRO A 8 -42.44 58.61 -2.77
CA PRO A 8 -43.20 58.49 -4.01
C PRO A 8 -43.47 57.02 -4.35
N ALA A 9 -44.68 56.71 -4.81
CA ALA A 9 -45.15 55.35 -5.10
C ALA A 9 -44.24 54.56 -6.08
N VAL A 10 -43.48 55.27 -6.92
CA VAL A 10 -42.49 54.70 -7.85
C VAL A 10 -41.29 54.08 -7.13
N VAL A 11 -40.88 54.64 -5.99
CA VAL A 11 -39.76 54.11 -5.18
C VAL A 11 -40.19 52.86 -4.41
N ILE A 12 -41.45 52.79 -3.96
CA ILE A 12 -42.00 51.59 -3.34
C ILE A 12 -42.09 50.46 -4.36
N ALA A 13 -42.56 50.73 -5.59
CA ALA A 13 -42.63 49.74 -6.67
C ALA A 13 -41.25 49.19 -7.07
N ALA A 14 -40.22 50.04 -7.14
CA ALA A 14 -38.85 49.63 -7.45
C ALA A 14 -38.21 48.78 -6.33
N ILE A 15 -38.52 49.05 -5.06
CA ILE A 15 -38.04 48.26 -3.92
C ILE A 15 -38.74 46.89 -3.86
N THR A 16 -40.03 46.80 -4.19
CA THR A 16 -40.71 45.49 -4.32
C THR A 16 -40.26 44.69 -5.55
N PHE A 17 -39.84 45.33 -6.63
CA PHE A 17 -39.30 44.64 -7.81
C PHE A 17 -37.89 44.07 -7.55
N LEU A 18 -37.04 44.77 -6.77
CA LEU A 18 -35.73 44.23 -6.36
C LEU A 18 -35.81 43.13 -5.30
N LEU A 19 -36.87 43.07 -4.49
CA LEU A 19 -37.12 41.98 -3.52
C LEU A 19 -37.74 40.72 -4.15
N SER A 20 -38.07 40.76 -5.45
CA SER A 20 -38.66 39.63 -6.19
C SER A 20 -37.63 38.72 -6.88
N PHE A 21 -36.32 38.97 -6.71
CA PHE A 21 -35.28 38.01 -7.06
C PHE A 21 -35.32 36.84 -6.07
N SER A 22 -36.31 35.97 -6.29
CA SER A 22 -36.30 34.60 -5.83
C SER A 22 -34.94 34.04 -6.19
N THR A 23 -34.12 33.70 -5.19
CA THR A 23 -32.90 32.95 -5.44
C THR A 23 -33.34 31.65 -6.11
N LEU A 24 -33.18 31.56 -7.43
CA LEU A 24 -33.23 30.29 -8.14
C LEU A 24 -32.09 29.47 -7.57
N ALA A 25 -32.39 28.71 -6.53
CA ALA A 25 -31.48 27.75 -5.93
C ALA A 25 -31.07 26.82 -7.08
N SER A 26 -29.85 27.02 -7.60
CA SER A 26 -29.32 26.21 -8.68
C SER A 26 -29.41 24.75 -8.26
N ALA A 27 -30.11 23.95 -9.05
CA ALA A 27 -30.18 22.52 -8.81
C ALA A 27 -28.76 21.95 -8.71
N ASN A 28 -28.49 21.18 -7.66
CA ASN A 28 -27.27 20.41 -7.55
C ASN A 28 -27.20 19.43 -8.75
N ALA A 29 -26.01 18.99 -9.12
CA ALA A 29 -25.83 18.05 -10.23
C ALA A 29 -24.96 16.89 -9.76
N LEU A 30 -25.43 15.67 -10.00
CA LEU A 30 -24.66 14.44 -9.89
C LEU A 30 -23.82 14.28 -11.16
N GLU A 31 -22.53 14.60 -11.06
CA GLU A 31 -21.58 14.67 -12.18
C GLU A 31 -20.95 13.30 -12.47
N GLY A 32 -20.72 12.49 -11.43
CA GLY A 32 -20.04 11.21 -11.55
C GLY A 32 -20.35 10.24 -10.43
N LEU A 33 -20.11 8.96 -10.70
CA LEU A 33 -20.17 7.90 -9.71
C LEU A 33 -18.98 6.97 -9.87
N ARG A 34 -18.23 6.75 -8.78
CA ARG A 34 -16.99 5.96 -8.76
C ARG A 34 -17.13 4.85 -7.73
N VAL A 35 -16.72 3.63 -8.07
CA VAL A 35 -16.80 2.46 -7.18
C VAL A 35 -15.40 1.90 -6.94
N TRP A 36 -15.05 1.70 -5.68
CA TRP A 36 -13.76 1.20 -5.23
C TRP A 36 -13.95 -0.03 -4.34
N PRO A 37 -13.95 -1.24 -4.92
CA PRO A 37 -13.91 -2.47 -4.14
C PRO A 37 -12.55 -2.61 -3.43
N SER A 38 -12.57 -2.95 -2.14
CA SER A 38 -11.41 -3.33 -1.33
C SER A 38 -11.64 -4.70 -0.68
N PRO A 39 -10.66 -5.31 0.02
CA PRO A 39 -10.89 -6.58 0.72
C PRO A 39 -11.99 -6.51 1.80
N ASP A 40 -12.04 -5.39 2.55
CA ASP A 40 -12.87 -5.24 3.75
C ASP A 40 -14.19 -4.50 3.49
N GLU A 41 -14.23 -3.62 2.48
CA GLU A 41 -15.40 -2.80 2.13
C GLU A 41 -15.46 -2.48 0.63
N THR A 42 -16.63 -2.10 0.14
CA THR A 42 -16.80 -1.46 -1.18
C THR A 42 -17.23 -0.02 -0.97
N ARG A 43 -16.41 0.94 -1.40
CA ARG A 43 -16.73 2.36 -1.34
C ARG A 43 -17.34 2.85 -2.64
N VAL A 44 -18.39 3.66 -2.55
CA VAL A 44 -18.96 4.39 -3.68
C VAL A 44 -18.86 5.88 -3.42
N VAL A 45 -18.35 6.63 -4.38
CA VAL A 45 -18.23 8.09 -4.35
C VAL A 45 -19.16 8.67 -5.38
N ILE A 46 -20.03 9.56 -4.93
CA ILE A 46 -20.95 10.32 -5.78
C ILE A 46 -20.39 11.74 -5.87
N ASP A 47 -19.95 12.13 -7.06
CA ASP A 47 -19.39 13.45 -7.34
C ASP A 47 -20.53 14.45 -7.62
N LEU A 48 -20.55 15.57 -6.88
CA LEU A 48 -21.63 16.54 -6.85
C LEU A 48 -21.12 17.97 -7.04
N LYS A 49 -21.90 18.80 -7.72
CA LYS A 49 -21.61 20.22 -7.95
C LYS A 49 -21.64 21.05 -6.65
N SER A 50 -22.59 20.76 -5.77
CA SER A 50 -22.74 21.38 -4.45
C SER A 50 -22.94 20.32 -3.36
N GLU A 51 -22.93 20.74 -2.09
CA GLU A 51 -23.08 19.82 -0.96
C GLU A 51 -24.38 19.00 -1.07
N ALA A 52 -24.31 17.70 -0.73
CA ALA A 52 -25.46 16.81 -0.77
C ALA A 52 -26.48 17.14 0.34
N ASP A 53 -27.73 17.40 -0.04
CA ASP A 53 -28.90 17.24 0.84
C ASP A 53 -29.54 15.89 0.51
N PHE A 54 -29.48 14.93 1.44
CA PHE A 54 -29.88 13.56 1.18
C PHE A 54 -30.58 12.89 2.36
N SER A 55 -31.40 11.89 2.03
CA SER A 55 -31.95 10.90 2.96
C SER A 55 -31.71 9.51 2.41
N TYR A 56 -31.70 8.48 3.27
CA TYR A 56 -31.50 7.11 2.82
C TYR A 56 -32.24 6.10 3.69
N PHE A 57 -32.50 4.93 3.12
CA PHE A 57 -33.07 3.78 3.83
C PHE A 57 -32.65 2.47 3.16
N THR A 58 -32.76 1.35 3.87
CA THR A 58 -32.42 0.02 3.35
C THR A 58 -33.67 -0.82 3.13
N LEU A 59 -33.58 -1.77 2.20
CA LEU A 59 -34.63 -2.77 1.92
C LEU A 59 -34.01 -4.17 2.00
N SER A 60 -34.77 -5.16 2.46
CA SER A 60 -34.30 -6.51 2.76
C SER A 60 -35.04 -7.59 1.96
N SER A 61 -35.32 -7.36 0.66
CA SER A 61 -35.82 -8.38 -0.30
C SER A 61 -36.00 -7.77 -1.70
N PRO A 62 -35.01 -7.84 -2.61
CA PRO A 62 -33.60 -8.11 -2.35
C PRO A 62 -32.95 -6.96 -1.55
N SER A 63 -31.78 -7.24 -0.96
CA SER A 63 -30.98 -6.27 -0.19
C SER A 63 -30.61 -5.06 -1.04
N ARG A 64 -31.07 -3.87 -0.63
CA ARG A 64 -30.83 -2.60 -1.35
C ARG A 64 -30.57 -1.47 -0.37
N LEU A 65 -29.71 -0.53 -0.76
CA LEU A 65 -29.68 0.81 -0.18
C LEU A 65 -30.36 1.76 -1.18
N VAL A 66 -31.26 2.61 -0.69
CA VAL A 66 -31.91 3.67 -1.46
C VAL A 66 -31.44 5.01 -0.91
N VAL A 67 -30.93 5.87 -1.79
CA VAL A 67 -30.46 7.22 -1.45
C VAL A 67 -31.24 8.23 -2.29
N ASP A 68 -31.87 9.18 -1.61
CA ASP A 68 -32.62 10.28 -2.21
C ASP A 68 -31.81 11.55 -2.10
N LEU A 69 -31.42 12.12 -3.24
CA LEU A 69 -30.69 13.38 -3.36
C LEU A 69 -31.67 14.51 -3.66
N LYS A 70 -31.86 15.46 -2.75
CA LYS A 70 -32.80 16.57 -2.94
C LYS A 70 -32.23 17.63 -3.87
N LYS A 71 -33.11 18.30 -4.60
CA LYS A 71 -32.77 19.37 -5.57
C LYS A 71 -31.60 19.01 -6.49
N THR A 72 -31.52 17.75 -6.91
CA THR A 72 -30.37 17.20 -7.65
C THR A 72 -30.81 16.68 -9.02
N SER A 73 -30.07 17.02 -10.07
CA SER A 73 -30.21 16.45 -11.41
C SER A 73 -29.12 15.42 -11.70
N LEU A 74 -29.36 14.51 -12.66
CA LEU A 74 -28.38 13.51 -13.09
C LEU A 74 -27.65 13.99 -14.34
N SER A 75 -26.33 14.11 -14.25
CA SER A 75 -25.44 14.44 -15.37
C SER A 75 -24.49 13.28 -15.72
N THR A 76 -24.72 12.08 -15.19
CA THR A 76 -23.90 10.89 -15.43
C THR A 76 -24.70 9.70 -15.97
N LYS A 77 -24.00 8.69 -16.50
CA LYS A 77 -24.65 7.49 -17.10
C LYS A 77 -24.97 6.45 -16.02
N LEU A 78 -26.23 6.01 -15.99
CA LEU A 78 -26.72 4.90 -15.17
C LEU A 78 -27.58 3.95 -16.03
N PRO A 79 -27.64 2.64 -15.73
CA PRO A 79 -27.07 1.98 -14.55
C PRO A 79 -25.56 1.74 -14.63
N LEU A 80 -24.89 1.71 -13.48
CA LEU A 80 -23.53 1.25 -13.33
C LEU A 80 -23.54 -0.19 -12.82
N VAL A 81 -23.04 -1.13 -13.63
CA VAL A 81 -22.88 -2.54 -13.22
C VAL A 81 -21.52 -2.72 -12.55
N VAL A 82 -21.50 -3.41 -11.40
CA VAL A 82 -20.31 -3.64 -10.59
C VAL A 82 -20.03 -5.14 -10.49
N SER A 83 -19.09 -5.63 -11.32
CA SER A 83 -18.68 -7.03 -11.31
C SER A 83 -17.79 -7.38 -10.11
N ASP A 84 -16.86 -6.48 -9.78
CA ASP A 84 -15.68 -6.79 -8.96
C ASP A 84 -15.90 -6.55 -7.45
N SER A 85 -17.11 -6.16 -7.03
CA SER A 85 -17.46 -5.98 -5.63
C SER A 85 -18.09 -7.26 -5.02
N PRO A 86 -17.65 -7.69 -3.83
CA PRO A 86 -18.31 -8.74 -3.05
C PRO A 86 -19.70 -8.36 -2.50
N VAL A 87 -20.04 -7.07 -2.42
CA VAL A 87 -21.31 -6.58 -1.83
C VAL A 87 -22.20 -5.89 -2.85
N LEU A 88 -21.67 -5.00 -3.66
CA LEU A 88 -22.46 -4.18 -4.59
C LEU A 88 -22.54 -4.88 -5.96
N SER A 89 -23.74 -5.01 -6.52
CA SER A 89 -23.92 -5.56 -7.88
C SER A 89 -24.19 -4.49 -8.92
N LYS A 90 -24.97 -3.46 -8.56
CA LYS A 90 -25.41 -2.43 -9.50
C LYS A 90 -25.81 -1.15 -8.77
N VAL A 91 -25.57 -0.01 -9.39
CA VAL A 91 -26.19 1.28 -9.02
C VAL A 91 -27.10 1.72 -10.16
N ARG A 92 -28.35 2.05 -9.86
CA ARG A 92 -29.33 2.47 -10.87
C ARG A 92 -30.22 3.60 -10.38
N LYS A 93 -30.94 4.22 -11.32
CA LYS A 93 -32.01 5.18 -11.01
C LYS A 93 -33.31 4.46 -10.64
N SER A 94 -34.15 5.15 -9.90
CA SER A 94 -35.54 4.74 -9.61
C SER A 94 -36.45 5.96 -9.59
N SER A 95 -37.76 5.74 -9.60
CA SER A 95 -38.76 6.81 -9.49
C SER A 95 -38.54 7.62 -8.21
N ALA A 96 -38.46 8.94 -8.36
CA ALA A 96 -38.24 9.86 -7.26
C ALA A 96 -39.49 9.99 -6.37
N PRO A 97 -39.33 10.21 -5.06
CA PRO A 97 -40.47 10.41 -4.15
C PRO A 97 -41.17 11.76 -4.34
N SER A 98 -40.49 12.75 -4.91
CA SER A 98 -41.02 14.10 -5.11
C SER A 98 -40.32 14.82 -6.27
N LYS A 99 -40.95 15.88 -6.80
CA LYS A 99 -40.31 16.76 -7.79
C LYS A 99 -39.01 17.35 -7.23
N GLY A 100 -37.96 17.34 -8.04
CA GLY A 100 -36.64 17.84 -7.67
C GLY A 100 -35.77 16.86 -6.86
N THR A 101 -36.29 15.70 -6.45
CA THR A 101 -35.48 14.65 -5.80
C THR A 101 -34.98 13.65 -6.83
N TYR A 102 -33.76 13.16 -6.67
CA TYR A 102 -33.20 12.10 -7.50
C TYR A 102 -32.91 10.86 -6.67
N ARG A 103 -33.53 9.72 -7.01
CA ARG A 103 -33.40 8.47 -6.27
C ARG A 103 -32.40 7.52 -6.91
N LEU A 104 -31.37 7.18 -6.15
CA LEU A 104 -30.40 6.13 -6.45
C LEU A 104 -30.75 4.85 -5.69
N VAL A 105 -30.61 3.70 -6.36
CA VAL A 105 -30.77 2.38 -5.77
C VAL A 105 -29.48 1.59 -5.98
N PHE A 106 -28.91 1.14 -4.88
CA PHE A 106 -27.73 0.29 -4.81
C PHE A 106 -28.21 -1.14 -4.56
N GLU A 107 -28.11 -2.00 -5.59
CA GLU A 107 -28.46 -3.41 -5.49
C GLU A 107 -27.30 -4.17 -4.85
N LEU A 108 -27.57 -4.90 -3.76
CA LEU A 108 -26.55 -5.61 -2.99
C LEU A 108 -26.66 -7.12 -3.20
N LYS A 109 -25.52 -7.79 -3.38
CA LYS A 109 -25.35 -9.25 -3.44
C LYS A 109 -25.55 -9.90 -2.08
N LYS A 110 -25.25 -9.16 -0.99
CA LYS A 110 -25.45 -9.59 0.40
C LYS A 110 -25.83 -8.39 1.27
N HIS A 111 -26.44 -8.67 2.43
CA HIS A 111 -26.74 -7.63 3.41
C HIS A 111 -25.45 -6.93 3.89
N SER A 112 -25.52 -5.61 4.03
CA SER A 112 -24.45 -4.75 4.53
C SER A 112 -25.10 -3.55 5.23
N THR A 113 -24.54 -3.10 6.35
CA THR A 113 -24.94 -1.86 7.00
C THR A 113 -24.09 -0.73 6.43
N PRO A 114 -24.63 0.15 5.56
CA PRO A 114 -23.82 1.14 4.87
C PRO A 114 -23.51 2.35 5.77
N GLU A 115 -22.33 2.93 5.60
CA GLU A 115 -21.94 4.20 6.23
C GLU A 115 -21.95 5.32 5.18
N LEU A 116 -22.61 6.44 5.45
CA LEU A 116 -22.74 7.56 4.52
C LEU A 116 -22.21 8.85 5.15
N PHE A 117 -21.35 9.57 4.44
CA PHE A 117 -20.83 10.85 4.89
C PHE A 117 -20.45 11.75 3.72
N LYS A 118 -20.42 13.07 3.99
CA LYS A 118 -20.09 14.10 2.98
C LYS A 118 -18.61 14.43 3.03
N LEU A 119 -18.02 14.73 1.87
CA LEU A 119 -16.70 15.34 1.78
C LEU A 119 -16.80 16.70 1.07
N SER A 120 -16.19 17.71 1.69
CA SER A 120 -16.01 19.03 1.09
C SER A 120 -15.08 18.99 -0.12
N PRO A 121 -15.10 20.03 -0.97
CA PRO A 121 -14.15 20.16 -2.07
C PRO A 121 -12.70 20.15 -1.58
N THR A 122 -11.80 19.55 -2.36
CA THR A 122 -10.36 19.55 -2.03
C THR A 122 -9.76 20.94 -2.22
N PRO A 123 -8.82 21.38 -1.36
CA PRO A 123 -8.04 22.58 -1.60
C PRO A 123 -7.38 22.56 -2.99
N GLY A 124 -7.60 23.59 -3.81
CA GLY A 124 -7.12 23.64 -5.20
C GLY A 124 -8.10 23.12 -6.27
N GLY A 125 -9.35 22.77 -5.89
CA GLY A 125 -10.47 22.59 -6.83
C GLY A 125 -10.45 21.30 -7.66
N GLN A 126 -9.59 20.33 -7.32
CA GLN A 126 -9.49 19.09 -8.10
C GLN A 126 -10.75 18.21 -8.01
N TYR A 127 -11.36 18.10 -6.83
CA TYR A 127 -12.62 17.41 -6.62
C TYR A 127 -13.61 18.34 -5.94
N GLY A 128 -14.85 18.36 -6.45
CA GLY A 128 -15.97 19.07 -5.86
C GLY A 128 -16.53 18.39 -4.62
N HIS A 129 -17.79 18.71 -4.31
CA HIS A 129 -18.50 18.09 -3.20
C HIS A 129 -18.73 16.61 -3.51
N ARG A 130 -18.64 15.75 -2.48
CA ARG A 130 -18.84 14.31 -2.64
C ARG A 130 -19.74 13.76 -1.55
N LEU A 131 -20.59 12.80 -1.90
CA LEU A 131 -21.25 11.90 -0.97
C LEU A 131 -20.61 10.53 -1.08
N VAL A 132 -20.07 10.04 0.03
CA VAL A 132 -19.41 8.73 0.12
C VAL A 132 -20.37 7.74 0.76
N VAL A 133 -20.42 6.53 0.21
CA VAL A 133 -21.19 5.40 0.71
C VAL A 133 -20.27 4.19 0.84
N ASP A 134 -20.01 3.77 2.07
CA ASP A 134 -19.22 2.58 2.36
C ASP A 134 -20.11 1.39 2.64
N PHE A 135 -19.82 0.28 1.95
CA PHE A 135 -20.47 -1.01 2.14
C PHE A 135 -19.48 -2.02 2.74
N PRO A 136 -19.44 -2.18 4.06
CA PRO A 136 -18.62 -3.19 4.71
C PRO A 136 -18.94 -4.59 4.18
N HIS A 137 -17.93 -5.43 3.96
CA HIS A 137 -18.13 -6.81 3.51
C HIS A 137 -18.63 -7.75 4.63
N GLY A 138 -18.85 -7.21 5.82
CA GLY A 138 -19.04 -7.95 7.06
C GLY A 138 -17.70 -8.42 7.62
N LYS A 139 -17.56 -8.45 8.95
CA LYS A 139 -16.44 -9.16 9.57
C LYS A 139 -16.50 -10.59 9.04
N THR A 140 -15.43 -11.08 8.43
CA THR A 140 -15.20 -12.52 8.50
C THR A 140 -15.03 -12.76 9.98
N ALA A 141 -16.10 -13.20 10.65
CA ALA A 141 -15.94 -13.89 11.90
C ALA A 141 -15.04 -15.07 11.51
N VAL A 142 -13.74 -14.91 11.71
CA VAL A 142 -12.90 -16.04 12.01
C VAL A 142 -13.63 -16.62 13.20
N LYS A 143 -14.39 -17.69 12.97
CA LYS A 143 -14.85 -18.60 14.01
C LYS A 143 -13.55 -19.13 14.60
N GLY A 144 -12.92 -18.34 15.46
CA GLY A 144 -11.93 -18.81 16.38
C GLY A 144 -12.68 -19.87 17.16
N LYS A 145 -12.26 -21.13 16.99
CA LYS A 145 -12.49 -22.13 18.02
C LYS A 145 -12.11 -21.45 19.32
N VAL A 146 -13.11 -21.16 20.16
CA VAL A 146 -12.89 -20.81 21.55
C VAL A 146 -12.09 -21.99 22.11
N PRO A 147 -10.83 -21.81 22.54
CA PRO A 147 -10.17 -22.86 23.28
C PRO A 147 -10.97 -23.04 24.55
N SER A 148 -11.48 -24.25 24.75
CA SER A 148 -11.99 -24.71 26.04
C SER A 148 -10.98 -24.36 27.13
N LYS A 149 -11.50 -23.91 28.29
CA LYS A 149 -10.85 -23.57 29.56
C LYS A 149 -9.36 -23.93 29.67
N PRO A 150 -8.48 -23.00 30.08
CA PRO A 150 -7.07 -23.31 30.25
C PRO A 150 -6.88 -24.33 31.37
N VAL A 151 -6.52 -25.56 30.99
CA VAL A 151 -5.84 -26.49 31.89
C VAL A 151 -4.43 -25.93 32.05
N VAL A 152 -4.13 -25.42 33.24
CA VAL A 152 -2.79 -24.96 33.61
C VAL A 152 -1.88 -26.19 33.68
N ASN A 153 -1.21 -26.49 32.57
CA ASN A 153 -0.03 -27.34 32.60
C ASN A 153 1.16 -26.45 32.99
N LYS A 154 1.76 -26.73 34.15
CA LYS A 154 2.89 -25.98 34.75
C LYS A 154 4.23 -26.11 33.99
N ASP A 155 4.22 -26.46 32.71
CA ASP A 155 5.41 -26.78 31.92
C ASP A 155 5.59 -25.90 30.66
N ILE A 156 5.02 -24.69 30.65
CA ILE A 156 5.03 -23.79 29.47
C ILE A 156 6.29 -22.90 29.40
N SER A 157 7.13 -22.89 30.44
CA SER A 157 8.33 -22.05 30.49
C SER A 157 9.46 -22.49 29.54
N GLN A 158 9.38 -23.66 28.89
CA GLN A 158 10.51 -24.19 28.10
C GLN A 158 10.37 -24.23 26.57
N ILE A 159 9.21 -23.97 25.95
CA ILE A 159 9.17 -23.85 24.46
C ILE A 159 8.09 -22.85 23.98
N GLN A 160 8.27 -21.55 24.24
CA GLN A 160 7.63 -20.53 23.39
C GLN A 160 8.28 -20.58 22.00
N ARG A 161 7.52 -20.96 20.97
CA ARG A 161 7.96 -20.79 19.57
C ARG A 161 8.16 -19.30 19.31
N LYS A 162 9.41 -18.89 19.17
CA LYS A 162 9.81 -17.53 18.83
C LYS A 162 9.16 -17.11 17.51
N LYS A 163 8.58 -15.91 17.49
CA LYS A 163 7.82 -15.41 16.32
C LYS A 163 8.77 -14.71 15.33
N ASP A 164 8.40 -14.77 14.05
CA ASP A 164 9.00 -13.90 13.02
C ASP A 164 8.68 -12.43 13.35
N ILE A 165 9.57 -11.52 12.95
CA ILE A 165 9.32 -10.08 13.04
C ILE A 165 8.36 -9.68 11.95
N LEU A 166 7.14 -9.30 12.32
CA LEU A 166 6.20 -8.66 11.42
C LEU A 166 6.44 -7.15 11.32
N ILE A 167 6.60 -6.66 10.09
CA ILE A 167 6.68 -5.24 9.76
C ILE A 167 5.49 -4.88 8.86
N VAL A 168 4.64 -3.96 9.31
CA VAL A 168 3.57 -3.43 8.47
C VAL A 168 4.08 -2.25 7.65
N ILE A 169 3.86 -2.32 6.36
CA ILE A 169 4.21 -1.26 5.41
C ILE A 169 2.91 -0.64 4.93
N ASP A 170 2.80 0.67 5.06
CA ASP A 170 1.62 1.42 4.69
C ASP A 170 1.88 2.25 3.43
N PRO A 171 1.41 1.83 2.24
CA PRO A 171 1.46 2.69 1.07
C PRO A 171 0.42 3.80 1.22
N GLY A 172 0.88 5.05 1.36
CA GLY A 172 0.01 6.22 1.52
C GLY A 172 -1.07 6.32 0.44
N HIS A 173 -2.22 6.89 0.80
CA HIS A 173 -3.37 7.15 -0.10
C HIS A 173 -3.99 5.86 -0.68
N GLY A 174 -4.63 5.93 -1.85
CA GLY A 174 -5.20 4.79 -2.59
C GLY A 174 -6.68 4.99 -2.94
N GLY A 175 -7.14 4.35 -4.02
CA GLY A 175 -8.52 4.43 -4.49
C GLY A 175 -8.90 5.86 -4.86
N GLU A 176 -9.94 6.38 -4.20
CA GLU A 176 -10.45 7.75 -4.39
C GLU A 176 -9.48 8.85 -3.99
N ASP A 177 -8.54 8.54 -3.09
CA ASP A 177 -7.52 9.46 -2.62
C ASP A 177 -6.26 9.29 -3.50
N PRO A 178 -6.00 10.22 -4.43
CA PRO A 178 -4.80 10.15 -5.27
C PRO A 178 -3.51 10.48 -4.51
N GLY A 179 -3.62 11.08 -3.32
CA GLY A 179 -2.55 11.86 -2.71
C GLY A 179 -2.15 13.06 -3.56
N SER A 180 -0.93 13.55 -3.35
CA SER A 180 -0.36 14.64 -4.10
C SER A 180 -0.19 14.32 -5.58
N ILE A 181 -0.27 15.36 -6.42
CA ILE A 181 -0.26 15.22 -7.88
C ILE A 181 0.90 16.00 -8.45
N GLY A 182 1.77 15.29 -9.17
CA GLY A 182 2.90 15.89 -9.84
C GLY A 182 2.51 16.72 -11.07
N PRO A 183 3.42 17.59 -11.54
CA PRO A 183 3.17 18.47 -12.69
C PRO A 183 2.86 17.70 -13.99
N SER A 184 3.31 16.45 -14.14
CA SER A 184 2.95 15.57 -15.26
C SER A 184 1.68 14.74 -15.04
N ARG A 185 0.82 15.13 -14.07
CA ARG A 185 -0.42 14.45 -13.67
C ARG A 185 -0.21 13.01 -13.16
N LYS A 186 0.95 12.75 -12.54
CA LYS A 186 1.17 11.48 -11.84
C LYS A 186 0.71 11.56 -10.40
N TYR A 187 0.09 10.48 -9.93
CA TYR A 187 -0.49 10.39 -8.59
C TYR A 187 0.49 9.76 -7.60
N GLU A 188 0.63 10.37 -6.43
CA GLU A 188 1.42 9.87 -5.30
C GLU A 188 1.08 8.41 -4.96
N LYS A 189 -0.22 8.07 -4.88
CA LYS A 189 -0.68 6.71 -4.56
C LYS A 189 -0.04 5.58 -5.38
N ASN A 190 0.38 5.88 -6.61
CA ASN A 190 1.03 4.92 -7.51
C ASN A 190 2.52 4.76 -7.18
N ALA A 191 3.20 5.86 -6.86
CA ALA A 191 4.59 5.83 -6.43
C ALA A 191 4.73 5.10 -5.09
N THR A 192 3.89 5.45 -4.11
CA THR A 192 3.91 4.87 -2.76
C THR A 192 3.65 3.37 -2.79
N LEU A 193 2.65 2.89 -3.55
CA LEU A 193 2.37 1.46 -3.72
C LEU A 193 3.55 0.71 -4.36
N SER A 194 4.14 1.27 -5.42
CA SER A 194 5.25 0.65 -6.13
C SER A 194 6.50 0.52 -5.25
N ILE A 195 6.85 1.57 -4.51
CA ILE A 195 7.99 1.58 -3.59
C ILE A 195 7.73 0.63 -2.41
N SER A 196 6.55 0.67 -1.82
CA SER A 196 6.17 -0.20 -0.69
C SER A 196 6.24 -1.68 -1.05
N LYS A 197 5.79 -2.07 -2.24
CA LYS A 197 5.91 -3.46 -2.73
C LYS A 197 7.37 -3.91 -2.86
N LYS A 198 8.27 -3.01 -3.26
CA LYS A 198 9.71 -3.31 -3.35
C LYS A 198 10.33 -3.50 -1.97
N ILE A 199 9.99 -2.64 -1.01
CA ILE A 199 10.44 -2.76 0.40
C ILE A 199 9.92 -4.09 0.98
N ALA A 200 8.63 -4.37 0.82
CA ALA A 200 8.01 -5.61 1.29
C ALA A 200 8.68 -6.86 0.72
N ALA A 201 8.94 -6.88 -0.59
CA ALA A 201 9.61 -8.00 -1.24
C ALA A 201 11.06 -8.19 -0.73
N GLN A 202 11.79 -7.11 -0.50
CA GLN A 202 13.16 -7.18 0.01
C GLN A 202 13.21 -7.65 1.47
N LEU A 203 12.30 -7.17 2.32
CA LEU A 203 12.20 -7.60 3.72
C LEU A 203 11.72 -9.06 3.84
N ASN A 204 10.73 -9.48 3.05
CA ASN A 204 10.24 -10.88 3.05
C ASN A 204 11.29 -11.89 2.57
N ALA A 205 12.30 -11.44 1.81
CA ALA A 205 13.41 -12.28 1.37
C ALA A 205 14.41 -12.57 2.49
N ILE A 206 14.33 -11.85 3.62
CA ILE A 206 15.22 -12.03 4.76
C ILE A 206 14.54 -12.99 5.73
N PRO A 207 15.18 -14.12 6.08
CA PRO A 207 14.60 -15.06 7.03
C PRO A 207 14.28 -14.36 8.36
N GLY A 208 13.20 -14.75 9.02
CA GLY A 208 12.79 -14.10 10.27
C GLY A 208 12.09 -12.76 10.17
N ILE A 209 11.97 -12.18 8.97
CA ILE A 209 11.16 -10.98 8.74
C ILE A 209 9.97 -11.35 7.85
N LYS A 210 8.79 -10.89 8.26
CA LYS A 210 7.55 -10.92 7.48
C LYS A 210 7.05 -9.51 7.31
N THR A 211 6.36 -9.28 6.19
CA THR A 211 5.72 -8.01 5.93
C THR A 211 4.25 -8.17 5.60
N ARG A 212 3.46 -7.16 5.97
CA ARG A 212 2.06 -7.01 5.56
C ARG A 212 1.85 -5.60 5.06
N LEU A 213 1.19 -5.46 3.90
CA LEU A 213 0.80 -4.15 3.38
C LEU A 213 -0.58 -3.76 3.93
N THR A 214 -0.79 -2.50 4.29
CA THR A 214 -2.15 -1.97 4.58
C THR A 214 -3.03 -2.01 3.33
N ARG A 215 -2.43 -1.78 2.16
CA ARG A 215 -3.03 -2.04 0.84
C ARG A 215 -2.05 -2.67 -0.15
N ASN A 216 -2.53 -3.66 -0.91
CA ASN A 216 -1.72 -4.33 -1.94
C ASN A 216 -2.14 -3.95 -3.39
N SER A 217 -3.20 -3.16 -3.54
CA SER A 217 -3.72 -2.66 -4.81
C SER A 217 -4.18 -1.20 -4.67
N ASP A 218 -4.83 -0.67 -5.70
CA ASP A 218 -5.36 0.70 -5.72
C ASP A 218 -6.75 0.80 -5.10
N TYR A 219 -6.81 0.69 -3.77
CA TYR A 219 -8.02 0.95 -2.98
C TYR A 219 -7.70 1.85 -1.79
N PHE A 220 -8.71 2.59 -1.32
CA PHE A 220 -8.57 3.49 -0.18
C PHE A 220 -8.50 2.71 1.13
N VAL A 221 -7.71 3.23 2.08
CA VAL A 221 -7.68 2.73 3.46
C VAL A 221 -7.72 3.93 4.40
N ASN A 222 -8.71 3.95 5.30
CA ASN A 222 -8.84 5.01 6.30
C ASN A 222 -7.60 5.06 7.22
N LEU A 223 -7.20 6.27 7.65
CA LEU A 223 -6.01 6.49 8.49
C LEU A 223 -6.01 5.66 9.79
N ASN A 224 -7.15 5.59 10.48
CA ASN A 224 -7.27 4.80 11.72
C ASN A 224 -7.19 3.30 11.44
N ARG A 225 -7.75 2.85 10.31
CA ARG A 225 -7.69 1.46 9.86
C ARG A 225 -6.26 1.02 9.56
N ARG A 226 -5.40 1.91 9.01
CA ARG A 226 -3.97 1.61 8.76
C ARG A 226 -3.25 1.23 10.05
N VAL A 227 -3.48 1.97 11.13
CA VAL A 227 -2.91 1.69 12.46
C VAL A 227 -3.56 0.46 13.10
N ALA A 228 -4.87 0.27 12.91
CA ALA A 228 -5.58 -0.92 13.38
C ALA A 228 -5.03 -2.20 12.73
N ILE A 229 -4.76 -2.20 11.42
CA ILE A 229 -4.15 -3.34 10.72
C ILE A 229 -2.80 -3.72 11.37
N ALA A 230 -1.98 -2.74 11.74
CA ALA A 230 -0.71 -3.02 12.42
C ALA A 230 -0.93 -3.67 13.80
N ARG A 231 -1.86 -3.13 14.59
CA ARG A 231 -2.21 -3.65 15.92
C ARG A 231 -2.83 -5.05 15.89
N GLU A 232 -3.82 -5.27 15.03
CA GLU A 232 -4.51 -6.57 14.87
C GLU A 232 -3.60 -7.71 14.43
N ASN A 233 -2.41 -7.40 13.90
CA ASN A 233 -1.45 -8.39 13.44
C ASN A 233 -0.22 -8.48 14.36
N ASP A 234 -0.21 -7.84 15.53
CA ASP A 234 0.93 -7.78 16.44
C ASP A 234 2.21 -7.32 15.72
N ALA A 235 2.10 -6.27 14.89
CA ALA A 235 3.24 -5.75 14.14
C ALA A 235 4.28 -5.12 15.08
N HIS A 236 5.55 -5.40 14.82
CA HIS A 236 6.66 -4.83 15.60
C HIS A 236 7.08 -3.46 15.10
N LEU A 237 6.78 -3.14 13.83
CA LEU A 237 7.06 -1.84 13.20
C LEU A 237 5.95 -1.47 12.23
N LEU A 238 5.67 -0.17 12.14
CA LEU A 238 4.82 0.42 11.10
C LEU A 238 5.62 1.45 10.29
N ILE A 239 5.72 1.24 8.97
CA ILE A 239 6.45 2.13 8.06
C ILE A 239 5.47 2.63 7.00
N SER A 240 5.07 3.89 7.10
CA SER A 240 4.25 4.55 6.08
C SER A 240 5.12 5.19 5.00
N ILE A 241 4.77 5.01 3.74
CA ILE A 241 5.53 5.49 2.57
C ILE A 241 4.70 6.52 1.83
N HIS A 242 5.26 7.72 1.67
CA HIS A 242 4.64 8.87 1.04
C HIS A 242 5.57 9.56 0.02
N ALA A 243 5.00 10.43 -0.79
CA ALA A 243 5.70 11.32 -1.72
C ALA A 243 4.90 12.62 -1.89
N ASP A 244 4.75 13.36 -0.80
CA ASP A 244 3.90 14.54 -0.63
C ASP A 244 4.28 15.71 -1.58
N ALA A 245 3.60 16.85 -1.46
CA ALA A 245 3.84 18.03 -2.26
C ALA A 245 3.98 19.29 -1.39
N PHE A 246 4.73 20.24 -1.93
CA PHE A 246 4.66 21.64 -1.51
C PHE A 246 3.87 22.47 -2.52
N THR A 247 3.37 23.62 -2.08
CA THR A 247 2.70 24.62 -2.95
C THR A 247 3.62 25.14 -4.05
N THR A 248 4.94 25.14 -3.82
CA THR A 248 5.94 25.50 -4.84
C THR A 248 6.68 24.25 -5.35
N PRO A 249 7.17 24.25 -6.60
CA PRO A 249 7.88 23.10 -7.17
C PRO A 249 9.36 23.03 -6.74
N LYS A 250 9.83 23.94 -5.87
CA LYS A 250 11.25 24.06 -5.51
C LYS A 250 11.71 23.01 -4.48
N PRO A 251 10.97 22.73 -3.38
CA PRO A 251 11.39 21.76 -2.37
C PRO A 251 11.57 20.37 -2.96
N ARG A 252 12.63 19.66 -2.55
CA ARG A 252 12.96 18.32 -3.05
C ARG A 252 13.80 17.53 -2.05
N GLY A 253 13.80 16.21 -2.23
CA GLY A 253 14.51 15.27 -1.38
C GLY A 253 13.58 14.62 -0.35
N GLY A 254 14.05 13.52 0.23
CA GLY A 254 13.28 12.76 1.20
C GLY A 254 13.38 13.30 2.63
N SER A 255 12.38 12.97 3.44
CA SER A 255 12.30 13.29 4.87
C SER A 255 11.67 12.13 5.63
N VAL A 256 11.89 12.05 6.94
CA VAL A 256 11.25 11.03 7.77
C VAL A 256 10.60 11.71 8.97
N PHE A 257 9.36 11.33 9.21
CA PHE A 257 8.50 11.87 10.25
C PHE A 257 8.25 10.83 11.33
N VAL A 258 8.17 11.31 12.56
CA VAL A 258 7.87 10.52 13.75
C VAL A 258 6.82 11.24 14.59
N LEU A 259 6.18 10.50 15.50
CA LEU A 259 5.12 11.05 16.33
C LEU A 259 5.63 12.21 17.22
N ASN A 260 4.80 13.23 17.42
CA ASN A 260 4.92 14.20 18.49
C ASN A 260 4.06 13.74 19.67
N THR A 261 4.70 13.28 20.75
CA THR A 261 4.02 12.65 21.90
C THR A 261 3.11 13.61 22.65
N LYS A 262 3.52 14.88 22.89
CA LYS A 262 2.70 15.84 23.65
C LYS A 262 1.30 16.01 23.04
N ARG A 263 1.23 16.32 21.74
CA ARG A 263 -0.04 16.52 21.05
C ARG A 263 -0.81 15.22 20.84
N ALA A 264 -0.12 14.10 20.60
CA ALA A 264 -0.75 12.79 20.49
C ALA A 264 -1.44 12.38 21.80
N ASN A 265 -0.77 12.57 22.94
CA ASN A 265 -1.30 12.24 24.25
C ASN A 265 -2.56 13.05 24.52
N THR A 266 -2.55 14.37 24.29
CA THR A 266 -3.75 15.23 24.47
C THR A 266 -4.93 14.78 23.60
N GLU A 267 -4.71 14.43 22.34
CA GLU A 267 -5.78 14.00 21.44
C GLU A 267 -6.33 12.60 21.83
N ILE A 268 -5.48 11.73 22.37
CA ILE A 268 -5.85 10.36 22.76
C ILE A 268 -6.49 10.30 24.15
N SER A 269 -6.08 11.14 25.11
CA SER A 269 -6.77 11.26 26.40
C SER A 269 -8.25 11.56 26.21
N ARG A 270 -8.59 12.48 25.29
CA ARG A 270 -9.99 12.77 24.91
C ARG A 270 -10.70 11.57 24.28
N TRP A 271 -9.96 10.68 23.61
CA TRP A 271 -10.51 9.47 23.01
C TRP A 271 -10.75 8.38 24.05
N VAL A 272 -9.86 8.25 25.03
CA VAL A 272 -9.98 7.33 26.17
C VAL A 272 -11.12 7.75 27.11
N GLU A 273 -11.41 9.05 27.24
CA GLU A 273 -12.58 9.53 27.99
C GLU A 273 -13.93 9.07 27.39
N ASN A 274 -13.96 8.71 26.10
CA ASN A 274 -15.12 8.11 25.46
C ASN A 274 -15.08 6.58 25.60
N HIS A 275 -15.80 6.05 26.59
CA HIS A 275 -15.82 4.63 26.99
C HIS A 275 -15.99 3.64 25.82
N GLU A 276 -16.72 3.99 24.76
CA GLU A 276 -16.94 3.13 23.59
C GLU A 276 -15.67 2.87 22.75
N LYS A 277 -14.68 3.78 22.79
CA LYS A 277 -13.48 3.72 21.92
C LYS A 277 -12.24 3.17 22.60
N GLN A 278 -12.26 2.96 23.92
CA GLN A 278 -11.14 2.43 24.68
C GLN A 278 -10.71 1.02 24.22
N SER A 279 -11.68 0.14 23.92
CA SER A 279 -11.40 -1.24 23.52
C SER A 279 -10.75 -1.33 22.13
N GLU A 280 -11.01 -0.37 21.24
CA GLU A 280 -10.39 -0.31 19.91
C GLU A 280 -8.96 0.25 19.96
N LEU A 281 -8.67 1.16 20.89
CA LEU A 281 -7.34 1.76 20.99
C LEU A 281 -6.31 0.80 21.59
N LEU A 282 -6.75 0.01 22.57
CA LEU A 282 -5.90 -0.77 23.48
C LEU A 282 -5.74 -2.24 23.08
N GLY A 283 -6.62 -2.78 22.23
CA GLY A 283 -6.58 -4.18 21.81
C GLY A 283 -6.81 -5.18 22.95
N GLY A 284 -6.91 -6.48 22.61
CA GLY A 284 -7.25 -7.55 23.56
C GLY A 284 -6.24 -7.78 24.69
N THR A 285 -5.03 -7.21 24.61
CA THR A 285 -4.03 -7.22 25.69
C THR A 285 -4.16 -6.01 26.60
N GLY A 286 -4.51 -4.83 26.07
CA GLY A 286 -4.78 -3.63 26.88
C GLY A 286 -6.09 -3.70 27.66
N THR A 287 -7.05 -4.53 27.23
CA THR A 287 -8.26 -4.85 28.02
C THR A 287 -7.97 -5.60 29.32
N VAL A 288 -6.82 -6.26 29.46
CA VAL A 288 -6.42 -6.91 30.73
C VAL A 288 -5.90 -5.89 31.73
N LEU A 289 -5.27 -4.81 31.24
CA LEU A 289 -4.71 -3.74 32.07
C LEU A 289 -5.80 -2.77 32.54
N THR A 290 -6.79 -2.46 31.68
CA THR A 290 -7.88 -1.53 32.03
C THR A 290 -9.03 -2.15 32.82
N LYS A 291 -9.22 -3.49 32.77
CA LYS A 291 -10.24 -4.16 33.60
C LYS A 291 -9.95 -4.12 35.10
N ASN A 292 -8.69 -3.94 35.48
CA ASN A 292 -8.24 -3.98 36.88
C ASN A 292 -7.85 -2.61 37.44
N ILE A 293 -7.90 -1.54 36.63
CA ILE A 293 -7.45 -0.21 37.02
C ILE A 293 -8.52 0.81 36.63
N ASN A 294 -9.44 1.08 37.56
CA ASN A 294 -10.45 2.15 37.44
C ASN A 294 -9.85 3.56 37.62
N ASP A 295 -8.52 3.69 37.75
CA ASP A 295 -7.84 4.98 37.91
C ASP A 295 -7.41 5.56 36.56
N LYS A 296 -8.06 6.68 36.19
CA LYS A 296 -7.79 7.47 34.98
C LYS A 296 -6.31 7.90 34.90
N ASN A 297 -5.68 8.26 36.01
CA ASN A 297 -4.32 8.79 36.04
C ASN A 297 -3.28 7.73 35.75
N VAL A 298 -3.51 6.50 36.25
CA VAL A 298 -2.63 5.34 36.00
C VAL A 298 -2.70 4.93 34.53
N ASN A 299 -3.91 4.85 33.96
CA ASN A 299 -4.09 4.52 32.54
C ASN A 299 -3.45 5.58 31.62
N GLN A 300 -3.56 6.86 31.97
CA GLN A 300 -2.91 7.95 31.22
C GLN A 300 -1.39 7.85 31.28
N THR A 301 -0.82 7.60 32.47
CA THR A 301 0.63 7.49 32.65
C THR A 301 1.19 6.29 31.88
N LEU A 302 0.50 5.15 31.91
CA LEU A 302 0.90 3.98 31.13
C LEU A 302 0.89 4.27 29.63
N LEU A 303 -0.16 4.92 29.12
CA LEU A 303 -0.23 5.34 27.72
C LEU A 303 0.89 6.31 27.35
N ASP A 304 1.16 7.30 28.21
CA ASP A 304 2.24 8.27 28.01
C ASP A 304 3.61 7.57 27.94
N LEU A 305 3.87 6.59 28.82
CA LEU A 305 5.09 5.78 28.80
C LEU A 305 5.21 4.98 27.51
N GLN A 306 4.13 4.33 27.07
CA GLN A 306 4.10 3.58 25.81
C GLN A 306 4.37 4.48 24.61
N PHE A 307 3.68 5.61 24.50
CA PHE A 307 3.89 6.57 23.41
C PHE A 307 5.30 7.14 23.39
N ASN A 308 5.88 7.47 24.55
CA ASN A 308 7.25 7.94 24.65
C ASN A 308 8.25 6.85 24.21
N HIS A 309 8.03 5.59 24.60
CA HIS A 309 8.84 4.47 24.15
C HIS A 309 8.73 4.26 22.63
N SER A 310 7.51 4.13 22.11
CA SER A 310 7.22 3.96 20.68
C SER A 310 7.81 5.10 19.83
N GLN A 311 7.70 6.35 20.29
CA GLN A 311 8.28 7.50 19.61
C GLN A 311 9.81 7.47 19.64
N LYS A 312 10.43 7.13 20.78
CA LYS A 312 11.90 7.03 20.90
C LYS A 312 12.46 5.97 19.95
N GLU A 313 11.79 4.82 19.86
CA GLU A 313 12.14 3.74 18.93
C GLU A 313 11.91 4.15 17.47
N GLY A 314 10.79 4.81 17.18
CA GLY A 314 10.52 5.40 15.87
C GLY A 314 11.59 6.43 15.46
N TYR A 315 12.07 7.25 16.40
CA TYR A 315 13.14 8.22 16.17
C TYR A 315 14.47 7.56 15.81
N LYS A 316 14.86 6.49 16.53
CA LYS A 316 16.06 5.69 16.21
C LYS A 316 15.96 5.10 14.79
N LEU A 317 14.82 4.48 14.46
CA LEU A 317 14.56 3.93 13.13
C LEU A 317 14.62 5.04 12.05
N ALA A 318 14.00 6.19 12.31
CA ALA A 318 14.00 7.32 11.39
C ALA A 318 15.41 7.86 11.10
N LYS A 319 16.29 7.95 12.11
CA LYS A 319 17.71 8.30 11.89
C LYS A 319 18.42 7.28 11.00
N SER A 320 18.19 5.98 11.24
CA SER A 320 18.75 4.90 10.41
C SER A 320 18.29 5.05 8.96
N ILE A 321 16.99 5.30 8.74
CA ILE A 321 16.40 5.48 7.41
C ILE A 321 17.00 6.70 6.70
N LEU A 322 17.07 7.86 7.36
CA LEU A 322 17.66 9.07 6.80
C LEU A 322 19.13 8.87 6.42
N SER A 323 19.90 8.19 7.28
CA SER A 323 21.32 7.89 7.01
C SER A 323 21.50 7.05 5.74
N GLU A 324 20.71 6.00 5.56
CA GLU A 324 20.80 5.16 4.36
C GLU A 324 20.20 5.84 3.12
N MET A 325 19.09 6.57 3.26
CA MET A 325 18.47 7.31 2.15
C MET A 325 19.38 8.41 1.62
N GLY A 326 20.08 9.14 2.50
CA GLY A 326 21.01 10.21 2.13
C GLY A 326 22.19 9.74 1.26
N LYS A 327 22.50 8.44 1.26
CA LYS A 327 23.53 7.85 0.38
C LYS A 327 23.05 7.68 -1.06
N VAL A 328 21.74 7.69 -1.31
CA VAL A 328 21.16 7.35 -2.62
C VAL A 328 20.21 8.40 -3.19
N ALA A 329 19.76 9.34 -2.37
CA ALA A 329 18.84 10.43 -2.71
C ALA A 329 19.20 11.69 -1.91
N LYS A 330 18.75 12.85 -2.41
CA LYS A 330 18.83 14.09 -1.65
C LYS A 330 17.88 14.00 -0.46
N LEU A 331 18.28 14.51 0.69
CA LEU A 331 17.38 14.72 1.83
C LEU A 331 16.91 16.16 1.85
N HIS A 332 15.63 16.36 2.15
CA HIS A 332 15.11 17.69 2.48
C HIS A 332 15.43 18.05 3.93
N ASN A 333 15.34 17.07 4.84
CA ASN A 333 15.76 17.20 6.22
C ASN A 333 16.73 16.07 6.59
N SER A 334 17.86 16.42 7.21
CA SER A 334 18.86 15.44 7.69
C SER A 334 18.52 14.84 9.06
N LYS A 335 17.49 15.37 9.74
CA LYS A 335 17.00 14.91 11.04
C LYS A 335 15.52 14.54 10.95
N PRO A 336 15.04 13.56 11.76
CA PRO A 336 13.63 13.24 11.83
C PRO A 336 12.79 14.45 12.27
N ILE A 337 11.56 14.55 11.74
CA ILE A 337 10.61 15.61 12.05
C ILE A 337 9.52 15.07 12.97
N ASN A 338 9.27 15.74 14.10
CA ASN A 338 8.17 15.40 15.00
C ASN A 338 6.86 16.00 14.48
N THR A 339 5.82 15.17 14.31
CA THR A 339 4.51 15.59 13.80
C THR A 339 3.37 14.78 14.41
N SER A 340 2.13 15.25 14.28
CA SER A 340 0.94 14.61 14.84
C SER A 340 0.07 13.94 13.77
N LEU A 341 0.70 13.20 12.85
CA LEU A 341 0.00 12.47 11.79
C LEU A 341 -0.71 11.23 12.34
N ALA A 342 -1.96 10.98 11.91
CA ALA A 342 -2.80 9.89 12.43
C ALA A 342 -2.16 8.50 12.27
N VAL A 343 -1.48 8.25 11.15
CA VAL A 343 -0.81 6.97 10.88
C VAL A 343 0.35 6.66 11.84
N LEU A 344 0.88 7.67 12.54
CA LEU A 344 1.96 7.52 13.52
C LEU A 344 1.44 7.28 14.94
N ARG A 345 0.12 7.32 15.15
CA ARG A 345 -0.51 7.27 16.49
C ARG A 345 -0.72 5.84 16.97
N SER A 346 0.37 5.12 17.18
CA SER A 346 0.34 3.81 17.85
C SER A 346 1.13 3.85 19.16
N PRO A 347 0.50 3.53 20.31
CA PRO A 347 1.18 3.57 21.61
C PRO A 347 2.28 2.53 21.71
N GLN A 348 2.07 1.36 21.11
CA GLN A 348 2.92 0.18 21.33
C GLN A 348 3.81 -0.14 20.12
N ILE A 349 3.49 0.41 18.94
CA ILE A 349 4.18 0.05 17.69
C ILE A 349 5.00 1.26 17.23
N PRO A 350 6.34 1.16 17.25
CA PRO A 350 7.21 2.20 16.68
C PRO A 350 6.82 2.46 15.23
N SER A 351 6.46 3.71 14.95
CA SER A 351 5.86 4.11 13.68
C SER A 351 6.65 5.26 13.05
N VAL A 352 6.94 5.15 11.76
CA VAL A 352 7.61 6.19 10.96
C VAL A 352 6.86 6.44 9.67
N LEU A 353 6.91 7.68 9.18
CA LEU A 353 6.43 8.04 7.85
C LEU A 353 7.61 8.54 7.03
N VAL A 354 7.85 7.92 5.88
CA VAL A 354 8.97 8.19 5.00
C VAL A 354 8.45 8.92 3.78
N GLU A 355 8.78 10.21 3.69
CA GLU A 355 8.65 10.97 2.45
C GLU A 355 9.81 10.61 1.54
N THR A 356 9.50 9.90 0.47
CA THR A 356 10.51 9.40 -0.47
C THR A 356 11.05 10.49 -1.40
N GLY A 357 10.34 11.62 -1.48
CA GLY A 357 10.64 12.83 -2.25
C GLY A 357 9.35 13.57 -2.56
N PHE A 358 9.42 14.88 -2.83
CA PHE A 358 8.20 15.68 -3.06
C PHE A 358 7.76 15.64 -4.52
N ILE A 359 6.57 15.09 -4.80
CA ILE A 359 6.07 14.91 -6.16
C ILE A 359 5.78 16.24 -6.88
N SER A 360 5.61 17.35 -6.15
CA SER A 360 5.48 18.69 -6.74
C SER A 360 6.75 19.15 -7.47
N ASN A 361 7.91 18.60 -7.15
CA ASN A 361 9.16 18.91 -7.84
C ASN A 361 9.31 18.04 -9.11
N PRO A 362 9.47 18.63 -10.31
CA PRO A 362 9.57 17.87 -11.57
C PRO A 362 10.71 16.85 -11.61
N THR A 363 11.82 17.12 -10.92
CA THR A 363 12.96 16.18 -10.85
C THR A 363 12.62 15.00 -9.96
N GLU A 364 12.02 15.24 -8.80
CA GLU A 364 11.59 14.18 -7.88
C GLU A 364 10.44 13.37 -8.48
N GLU A 365 9.44 13.99 -9.13
CA GLU A 365 8.37 13.28 -9.86
C GLU A 365 8.96 12.30 -10.90
N ARG A 366 10.00 12.71 -11.62
CA ARG A 366 10.69 11.81 -12.56
C ARG A 366 11.38 10.65 -11.84
N LEU A 367 12.03 10.91 -10.70
CA LEU A 367 12.76 9.93 -9.91
C LEU A 367 11.82 8.92 -9.22
N LEU A 368 10.73 9.40 -8.62
CA LEU A 368 9.72 8.61 -7.93
C LEU A 368 9.09 7.55 -8.84
N PHE A 369 9.03 7.79 -10.15
CA PHE A 369 8.52 6.84 -11.14
C PHE A 369 9.62 6.10 -11.92
N GLN A 370 10.88 6.36 -11.62
CA GLN A 370 12.02 5.66 -12.20
C GLN A 370 12.32 4.39 -11.41
N ARG A 371 12.11 3.21 -12.02
CA ARG A 371 12.33 1.90 -11.38
C ARG A 371 13.67 1.80 -10.64
N SER A 372 14.77 2.20 -11.30
CA SER A 372 16.11 2.12 -10.69
C SER A 372 16.29 3.01 -9.46
N HIS A 373 15.57 4.14 -9.38
CA HIS A 373 15.60 5.01 -8.22
C HIS A 373 14.73 4.45 -7.09
N GLN A 374 13.52 3.97 -7.40
CA GLN A 374 12.69 3.22 -6.45
C GLN A 374 13.45 2.03 -5.84
N ASP A 375 14.23 1.30 -6.64
CA ASP A 375 15.04 0.18 -6.15
C ASP A 375 16.16 0.62 -5.20
N LYS A 376 16.77 1.79 -5.45
CA LYS A 376 17.79 2.38 -4.56
C LYS A 376 17.16 2.79 -3.23
N LEU A 377 16.03 3.50 -3.27
CA LEU A 377 15.28 3.91 -2.08
C LEU A 377 14.81 2.70 -1.26
N ALA A 378 14.21 1.71 -1.92
CA ALA A 378 13.73 0.50 -1.26
C ALA A 378 14.87 -0.27 -0.57
N ARG A 379 16.04 -0.37 -1.22
CA ARG A 379 17.23 -0.99 -0.60
C ARG A 379 17.75 -0.18 0.60
N ALA A 380 17.81 1.14 0.48
CA ALA A 380 18.26 2.01 1.56
C ALA A 380 17.35 1.87 2.80
N ILE A 381 16.03 1.94 2.59
CA ILE A 381 15.04 1.77 3.66
C ILE A 381 15.11 0.36 4.25
N THR A 382 15.19 -0.69 3.41
CA THR A 382 15.31 -2.07 3.89
C THR A 382 16.57 -2.29 4.71
N GLN A 383 17.73 -1.78 4.26
CA GLN A 383 18.98 -1.86 5.01
C GLN A 383 18.88 -1.13 6.36
N ALA A 384 18.26 0.05 6.38
CA ALA A 384 18.06 0.82 7.61
C ALA A 384 17.18 0.07 8.62
N VAL A 385 16.10 -0.56 8.15
CA VAL A 385 15.20 -1.38 8.96
C VAL A 385 15.92 -2.59 9.52
N VAL A 386 16.65 -3.33 8.69
CA VAL A 386 17.41 -4.51 9.12
C VAL A 386 18.45 -4.13 10.17
N ARG A 387 19.22 -3.06 9.94
CA ARG A 387 20.19 -2.55 10.92
C ARG A 387 19.52 -2.17 12.24
N TYR A 388 18.38 -1.48 12.18
CA TYR A 388 17.65 -1.07 13.37
C TYR A 388 17.16 -2.27 14.17
N VAL A 389 16.53 -3.24 13.52
CA VAL A 389 15.96 -4.44 14.15
C VAL A 389 17.05 -5.39 14.67
N GLN A 390 18.22 -5.44 14.04
CA GLN A 390 19.40 -6.13 14.59
C GLN A 390 19.93 -5.45 15.86
N ALA A 391 19.96 -4.11 15.88
CA ALA A 391 20.44 -3.36 17.03
C ALA A 391 19.41 -3.25 18.18
N ASN A 392 18.12 -3.43 17.88
CA ASN A 392 16.99 -3.35 18.81
C ASN A 392 16.02 -4.50 18.51
N PRO A 393 16.41 -5.76 18.78
CA PRO A 393 15.55 -6.91 18.49
C PRO A 393 14.28 -6.83 19.34
N PRO A 394 13.08 -6.93 18.73
CA PRO A 394 11.84 -6.91 19.51
C PRO A 394 11.74 -8.14 20.41
N GLU A 395 11.18 -7.96 21.61
CA GLU A 395 10.98 -9.04 22.59
C GLU A 395 10.13 -10.19 22.01
N GLY A 396 10.43 -11.42 22.39
CA GLY A 396 9.73 -12.63 21.95
C GLY A 396 10.00 -13.05 20.50
N THR A 397 10.90 -12.36 19.79
CA THR A 397 11.23 -12.67 18.39
C THR A 397 12.43 -13.60 18.25
N ILE A 398 12.59 -14.18 17.05
CA ILE A 398 13.78 -14.99 16.75
C ILE A 398 15.09 -14.18 16.79
N LEU A 399 15.06 -12.84 16.75
CA LEU A 399 16.26 -12.00 16.86
C LEU A 399 16.65 -11.69 18.29
N GLU A 400 15.72 -11.61 19.23
CA GLU A 400 16.07 -11.47 20.65
C GLU A 400 16.90 -12.67 21.13
N ALA A 401 16.70 -13.83 20.49
CA ALA A 401 17.52 -15.02 20.67
C ALA A 401 19.01 -14.85 20.28
N GLN A 402 19.39 -13.72 19.68
CA GLN A 402 20.73 -13.49 19.16
C GLN A 402 21.78 -13.58 20.26
N GLY A 403 22.88 -14.27 19.94
CA GLY A 403 24.07 -14.38 20.80
C GLY A 403 24.10 -15.56 21.75
N LYS A 404 22.97 -16.20 22.11
CA LYS A 404 23.00 -17.40 22.96
C LYS A 404 22.88 -18.68 22.13
N ALA A 405 23.98 -19.43 22.05
CA ALA A 405 23.96 -20.76 21.49
C ALA A 405 23.02 -21.66 22.33
N VAL A 406 22.08 -22.32 21.67
CA VAL A 406 21.12 -23.22 22.33
C VAL A 406 21.57 -24.66 22.12
N LYS A 407 21.59 -25.47 23.18
CA LYS A 407 21.78 -26.92 23.05
C LYS A 407 20.45 -27.57 22.68
N HIS A 408 20.42 -28.32 21.58
CA HIS A 408 19.24 -29.02 21.09
C HIS A 408 19.52 -30.53 21.04
N LYS A 409 18.73 -31.31 21.79
CA LYS A 409 18.79 -32.78 21.75
C LYS A 409 17.88 -33.29 20.62
N VAL A 410 18.48 -33.94 19.62
CA VAL A 410 17.79 -34.48 18.43
C VAL A 410 16.74 -35.51 18.85
N LYS A 411 15.50 -35.33 18.39
CA LYS A 411 14.40 -36.29 18.59
C LYS A 411 14.22 -37.20 17.38
N ALA A 412 13.53 -38.32 17.58
CA ALA A 412 13.17 -39.23 16.50
C ALA A 412 12.41 -38.49 15.38
N GLY A 413 12.86 -38.68 14.13
CA GLY A 413 12.28 -38.04 12.94
C GLY A 413 12.77 -36.61 12.64
N GLU A 414 13.68 -36.03 13.43
CA GLU A 414 14.25 -34.72 13.13
C GLU A 414 15.44 -34.80 12.15
N SER A 415 15.46 -33.89 11.18
CA SER A 415 16.59 -33.69 10.27
C SER A 415 17.23 -32.32 10.50
N LEU A 416 18.49 -32.15 10.07
CA LEU A 416 19.19 -30.86 10.19
C LEU A 416 18.42 -29.71 9.54
N SER A 417 17.67 -29.94 8.46
CA SER A 417 16.86 -28.90 7.81
C SER A 417 15.64 -28.51 8.63
N VAL A 418 14.98 -29.46 9.30
CA VAL A 418 13.88 -29.20 10.22
C VAL A 418 14.37 -28.43 11.44
N ILE A 419 15.51 -28.83 12.01
CA ILE A 419 16.14 -28.15 13.15
C ILE A 419 16.60 -26.74 12.74
N ALA A 420 17.28 -26.59 11.61
CA ALA A 420 17.71 -25.29 11.07
C ALA A 420 16.52 -24.33 10.94
N LYS A 421 15.42 -24.80 10.33
CA LYS A 421 14.18 -24.03 10.18
C LYS A 421 13.56 -23.66 11.53
N ARG A 422 13.55 -24.58 12.49
CA ARG A 422 13.01 -24.35 13.85
C ARG A 422 13.75 -23.22 14.58
N TYR A 423 15.07 -23.19 14.45
CA TYR A 423 15.93 -22.22 15.13
C TYR A 423 16.29 -21.00 14.28
N GLY A 424 15.71 -20.88 13.07
CA GLY A 424 15.95 -19.77 12.15
C GLY A 424 17.36 -19.77 11.50
N THR A 425 18.20 -20.77 11.73
CA THR A 425 19.58 -20.82 11.22
C THR A 425 19.71 -21.64 9.93
N SER A 426 20.92 -21.86 9.43
CA SER A 426 21.18 -22.70 8.26
C SER A 426 21.77 -24.07 8.64
N VAL A 427 21.53 -25.07 7.78
CA VAL A 427 22.16 -26.40 7.93
C VAL A 427 23.69 -26.27 7.98
N ALA A 428 24.27 -25.42 7.12
CA ALA A 428 25.71 -25.17 7.09
C ALA A 428 26.23 -24.59 8.41
N THR A 429 25.48 -23.66 9.00
CA THR A 429 25.81 -23.04 10.30
C THR A 429 25.77 -24.06 11.44
N ILE A 430 24.74 -24.93 11.48
CA ILE A 430 24.67 -26.02 12.46
C ILE A 430 25.81 -27.01 12.27
N LYS A 431 26.10 -27.41 11.01
CA LYS A 431 27.19 -28.35 10.71
C LYS A 431 28.54 -27.79 11.14
N SER A 432 28.83 -26.52 10.82
CA SER A 432 30.06 -25.84 11.21
C SER A 432 30.21 -25.78 12.74
N ALA A 433 29.17 -25.34 13.45
CA ALA A 433 29.20 -25.20 14.91
C ALA A 433 29.33 -26.53 15.66
N ASN A 434 28.93 -27.64 15.04
CA ASN A 434 29.00 -28.99 15.62
C ASN A 434 30.06 -29.88 14.96
N ARG A 435 30.91 -29.31 14.09
CA ARG A 435 31.94 -30.03 13.33
C ARG A 435 31.41 -31.27 12.59
N LEU A 436 30.18 -31.21 12.09
CA LEU A 436 29.54 -32.32 11.39
C LEU A 436 30.00 -32.40 9.93
N LYS A 437 30.54 -33.56 9.53
CA LYS A 437 30.95 -33.82 8.15
C LYS A 437 29.75 -34.18 7.25
N SER A 438 28.78 -34.93 7.76
CA SER A 438 27.57 -35.34 7.03
C SER A 438 26.30 -34.66 7.59
N SER A 439 25.15 -34.97 7.00
CA SER A 439 23.84 -34.47 7.45
C SER A 439 23.05 -35.50 8.29
N GLY A 440 23.64 -36.66 8.56
CA GLY A 440 23.04 -37.70 9.40
C GLY A 440 23.04 -37.29 10.86
N LEU A 441 21.93 -37.56 11.56
CA LEU A 441 21.75 -37.24 12.98
C LEU A 441 21.34 -38.51 13.74
N ALA A 442 21.93 -38.72 14.91
CA ALA A 442 21.49 -39.77 15.83
C ALA A 442 20.43 -39.23 16.79
N VAL A 443 19.42 -40.05 17.11
CA VAL A 443 18.45 -39.70 18.16
C VAL A 443 19.19 -39.55 19.49
N GLY A 444 18.92 -38.45 20.21
CA GLY A 444 19.60 -38.11 21.45
C GLY A 444 20.90 -37.31 21.27
N GLN A 445 21.40 -37.14 20.05
CA GLN A 445 22.56 -36.30 19.76
C GLN A 445 22.29 -34.85 20.18
N VAL A 446 23.23 -34.23 20.91
CA VAL A 446 23.10 -32.83 21.32
C VAL A 446 23.84 -31.93 20.34
N LEU A 447 23.10 -31.08 19.64
CA LEU A 447 23.62 -30.07 18.74
C LEU A 447 23.70 -28.71 19.43
N THR A 448 24.84 -28.06 19.32
CA THR A 448 25.01 -26.62 19.55
C THR A 448 24.41 -25.87 18.39
N ILE A 449 23.28 -25.21 18.59
CA ILE A 449 22.65 -24.37 17.58
C ILE A 449 23.12 -22.94 17.81
N PRO A 450 23.95 -22.36 16.93
CA PRO A 450 24.35 -20.96 17.05
C PRO A 450 23.11 -20.06 17.01
N GLY A 451 23.11 -19.01 17.82
CA GLY A 451 22.06 -18.00 17.79
C GLY A 451 21.88 -17.45 16.37
N TYR A 452 20.65 -17.10 16.02
CA TYR A 452 20.29 -16.70 14.66
C TYR A 452 21.00 -15.40 14.23
N SER A 453 22.00 -15.45 13.35
CA SER A 453 22.59 -14.23 12.77
C SER A 453 21.85 -13.82 11.49
N MET A 454 21.23 -12.65 11.52
CA MET A 454 20.66 -12.04 10.32
C MET A 454 21.79 -11.67 9.35
N PRO A 455 21.63 -11.88 8.04
CA PRO A 455 22.57 -11.35 7.06
C PRO A 455 22.76 -9.84 7.25
N THR A 456 23.99 -9.39 7.45
CA THR A 456 24.35 -7.95 7.58
C THR A 456 24.21 -7.21 6.25
N VAL A 457 24.30 -7.94 5.15
CA VAL A 457 24.08 -7.44 3.80
C VAL A 457 22.68 -7.87 3.37
N VAL A 458 21.78 -6.90 3.16
CA VAL A 458 20.51 -7.16 2.49
C VAL A 458 20.86 -7.78 1.13
N PRO A 459 20.44 -9.03 0.84
CA PRO A 459 20.73 -9.66 -0.43
C PRO A 459 20.30 -8.69 -1.52
N LYS A 460 21.21 -8.38 -2.45
CA LYS A 460 20.86 -7.59 -3.63
C LYS A 460 19.79 -8.42 -4.35
N ALA A 461 18.52 -8.12 -4.09
CA ALA A 461 17.42 -8.94 -4.55
C ALA A 461 17.64 -9.13 -6.06
N LYS A 462 17.67 -10.39 -6.52
CA LYS A 462 17.48 -10.64 -7.94
C LYS A 462 16.16 -9.95 -8.26
N ASN A 463 16.24 -8.85 -9.03
CA ASN A 463 15.08 -8.03 -9.31
C ASN A 463 13.96 -8.99 -9.76
N PRO A 464 12.75 -8.92 -9.19
CA PRO A 464 11.63 -9.75 -9.64
C PRO A 464 11.26 -9.46 -11.11
N ILE A 465 11.90 -8.44 -11.69
CA ILE A 465 11.86 -8.11 -13.09
C ILE A 465 13.29 -8.18 -13.59
N GLU A 466 13.68 -9.33 -14.15
CA GLU A 466 14.93 -9.44 -14.90
C GLU A 466 14.95 -8.37 -16.00
N THR A 467 16.09 -7.73 -16.21
CA THR A 467 16.27 -6.68 -17.23
C THR A 467 17.45 -7.02 -18.13
N LYS A 468 17.34 -6.72 -19.41
CA LYS A 468 18.43 -6.88 -20.39
C LYS A 468 18.66 -5.58 -21.12
N THR A 469 19.93 -5.21 -21.32
CA THR A 469 20.29 -4.12 -22.24
C THR A 469 20.31 -4.67 -23.66
N VAL A 470 19.50 -4.10 -24.53
CA VAL A 470 19.43 -4.43 -25.95
C VAL A 470 20.00 -3.27 -26.76
N THR A 471 20.76 -3.58 -27.81
CA THR A 471 21.21 -2.57 -28.77
C THR A 471 20.20 -2.48 -29.91
N HIS A 472 19.56 -1.33 -30.05
CA HIS A 472 18.69 -0.97 -31.17
C HIS A 472 19.50 -0.18 -32.21
N ILE A 473 19.41 -0.57 -33.48
CA ILE A 473 20.03 0.16 -34.59
C ILE A 473 18.94 0.98 -35.27
N VAL A 474 19.10 2.30 -35.29
CA VAL A 474 18.13 3.26 -35.87
C VAL A 474 17.95 2.99 -37.36
N ARG A 475 16.70 2.80 -37.80
CA ARG A 475 16.30 2.58 -39.20
C ARG A 475 15.54 3.78 -39.78
N LYS A 476 15.33 3.76 -41.09
CA LYS A 476 14.51 4.77 -41.79
C LYS A 476 13.12 4.86 -41.16
N GLY A 477 12.74 6.07 -40.73
CA GLY A 477 11.46 6.34 -40.06
C GLY A 477 11.44 6.01 -38.56
N ASP A 478 12.59 5.78 -37.92
CA ASP A 478 12.67 5.70 -36.46
C ASP A 478 12.86 7.08 -35.83
N TYR A 479 12.11 7.33 -34.76
CA TYR A 479 12.28 8.46 -33.86
C TYR A 479 12.17 7.96 -32.42
N LEU A 480 12.72 8.69 -31.45
CA LEU A 480 12.85 8.21 -30.08
C LEU A 480 11.52 7.74 -29.47
N GLY A 481 10.40 8.41 -29.75
CA GLY A 481 9.07 8.00 -29.29
C GLY A 481 8.64 6.62 -29.80
N LYS A 482 8.88 6.33 -31.08
CA LYS A 482 8.59 5.01 -31.68
C LYS A 482 9.47 3.91 -31.09
N VAL A 483 10.76 4.21 -30.89
CA VAL A 483 11.70 3.29 -30.25
C VAL A 483 11.30 3.03 -28.80
N ALA A 484 10.99 4.08 -28.04
CA ALA A 484 10.52 4.01 -26.67
C ALA A 484 9.25 3.16 -26.54
N LYS A 485 8.25 3.39 -27.40
CA LYS A 485 7.01 2.60 -27.47
C LYS A 485 7.28 1.13 -27.78
N ARG A 486 8.16 0.84 -28.74
CA ARG A 486 8.53 -0.53 -29.14
C ARG A 486 9.12 -1.35 -27.99
N TYR A 487 9.96 -0.71 -27.18
CA TYR A 487 10.64 -1.36 -26.05
C TYR A 487 9.93 -1.16 -24.71
N LYS A 488 8.76 -0.47 -24.70
CA LYS A 488 7.99 -0.08 -23.52
C LYS A 488 8.85 0.63 -22.46
N VAL A 489 9.76 1.48 -22.91
CA VAL A 489 10.61 2.35 -22.10
C VAL A 489 10.28 3.82 -22.36
N SER A 490 10.85 4.76 -21.61
CA SER A 490 10.65 6.18 -21.89
C SER A 490 11.72 6.73 -22.82
N VAL A 491 11.37 7.75 -23.63
CA VAL A 491 12.34 8.51 -24.44
C VAL A 491 13.50 9.01 -23.57
N ALA A 492 13.19 9.54 -22.38
CA ALA A 492 14.19 10.02 -21.43
C ALA A 492 15.18 8.93 -20.98
N SER A 493 14.75 7.67 -20.83
CA SER A 493 15.68 6.57 -20.54
C SER A 493 16.63 6.28 -21.68
N ILE A 494 16.14 6.28 -22.93
CA ILE A 494 16.98 6.06 -24.12
C ILE A 494 18.00 7.20 -24.25
N LYS A 495 17.56 8.47 -24.11
CA LYS A 495 18.47 9.63 -24.18
C LYS A 495 19.57 9.56 -23.14
N ARG A 496 19.22 9.27 -21.89
CA ARG A 496 20.20 9.19 -20.80
C ARG A 496 21.19 8.04 -20.98
N GLU A 497 20.71 6.86 -21.36
CA GLU A 497 21.55 5.68 -21.53
C GLU A 497 22.54 5.82 -22.70
N ASN A 498 22.18 6.64 -23.68
CA ASN A 498 22.98 6.91 -24.89
C ASN A 498 23.63 8.29 -24.91
N ARG A 499 23.56 9.05 -23.80
CA ARG A 499 24.09 10.42 -23.67
C ARG A 499 23.61 11.36 -24.80
N LEU A 500 22.37 11.19 -25.26
CA LEU A 500 21.78 12.01 -26.32
C LEU A 500 21.37 13.38 -25.77
N LYS A 501 21.87 14.44 -26.39
CA LYS A 501 21.50 15.83 -26.09
C LYS A 501 20.22 16.27 -26.81
N SER A 502 19.96 15.73 -28.01
CA SER A 502 18.76 16.01 -28.82
C SER A 502 17.90 14.76 -29.05
N ASP A 503 16.74 14.94 -29.67
CA ASP A 503 15.82 13.86 -30.06
C ASP A 503 16.11 13.29 -31.46
N THR A 504 17.03 13.94 -32.19
CA THR A 504 17.42 13.57 -33.55
C THR A 504 18.24 12.28 -33.53
N LEU A 505 17.81 11.31 -34.33
CA LEU A 505 18.49 10.03 -34.50
C LEU A 505 19.13 9.95 -35.88
N LYS A 506 20.39 9.50 -35.96
CA LYS A 506 21.08 9.24 -37.23
C LYS A 506 20.81 7.81 -37.69
N LEU A 507 20.63 7.60 -38.99
CA LEU A 507 20.52 6.26 -39.56
C LEU A 507 21.74 5.42 -39.18
N GLY A 508 21.52 4.18 -38.75
CA GLY A 508 22.58 3.28 -38.28
C GLY A 508 23.08 3.54 -36.86
N GLN A 509 22.61 4.60 -36.18
CA GLN A 509 23.00 4.89 -34.79
C GLN A 509 22.61 3.74 -33.86
N LYS A 510 23.55 3.30 -33.02
CA LYS A 510 23.33 2.25 -32.03
C LYS A 510 22.85 2.88 -30.71
N LEU A 511 21.64 2.51 -30.29
CA LEU A 511 21.05 2.90 -29.02
C LEU A 511 21.03 1.72 -28.05
N ARG A 512 21.67 1.86 -26.91
CA ARG A 512 21.56 0.98 -25.75
C ARG A 512 20.24 1.23 -25.04
N ILE A 513 19.44 0.20 -24.86
CA ILE A 513 18.11 0.29 -24.26
C ILE A 513 17.97 -0.80 -23.22
N THR A 514 17.94 -0.41 -21.95
CA THR A 514 17.66 -1.32 -20.85
C THR A 514 16.15 -1.56 -20.74
N VAL A 515 15.75 -2.80 -21.00
CA VAL A 515 14.35 -3.23 -21.00
C VAL A 515 14.10 -4.30 -19.95
N SER A 516 12.87 -4.38 -19.48
CA SER A 516 12.40 -5.52 -18.68
C SER A 516 12.25 -6.76 -19.57
N LEU A 517 12.59 -7.96 -19.07
CA LEU A 517 12.46 -9.21 -19.82
C LEU A 517 11.03 -9.49 -20.29
N LYS A 518 10.01 -9.11 -19.52
CA LYS A 518 8.60 -9.22 -19.96
C LYS A 518 8.20 -8.20 -21.04
N ASP A 519 8.98 -7.13 -21.18
CA ASP A 519 8.71 -5.99 -22.06
C ASP A 519 9.58 -6.02 -23.32
N LEU A 520 10.47 -7.02 -23.45
CA LEU A 520 11.18 -7.32 -24.69
C LEU A 520 10.15 -7.62 -25.80
N PRO A 521 10.33 -7.06 -27.01
CA PRO A 521 9.48 -7.39 -28.14
C PRO A 521 9.40 -8.91 -28.31
N LEU A 522 8.19 -9.44 -28.38
CA LEU A 522 7.98 -10.87 -28.57
C LEU A 522 8.71 -11.33 -29.82
N ARG A 523 9.66 -12.23 -29.65
CA ARG A 523 10.36 -12.87 -30.76
C ARG A 523 9.37 -13.85 -31.40
N LYS A 524 9.21 -13.78 -32.72
CA LYS A 524 8.38 -14.72 -33.48
C LYS A 524 9.25 -15.62 -34.33
N HIS A 525 8.87 -16.88 -34.47
CA HIS A 525 9.54 -17.87 -35.32
C HIS A 525 8.50 -18.57 -36.19
N LYS A 526 8.72 -18.60 -37.50
CA LYS A 526 7.86 -19.34 -38.44
C LYS A 526 8.48 -20.72 -38.65
N VAL A 527 7.74 -21.76 -38.28
CA VAL A 527 8.16 -23.17 -38.35
C VAL A 527 8.46 -23.56 -39.80
N LYS A 528 9.64 -24.11 -40.05
CA LYS A 528 10.04 -24.66 -41.36
C LYS A 528 9.84 -26.18 -41.41
N ARG A 529 9.82 -26.72 -42.63
CA ARG A 529 9.77 -28.18 -42.86
C ARG A 529 10.91 -28.87 -42.09
N GLY A 530 10.57 -29.86 -41.26
CA GLY A 530 11.52 -30.61 -40.43
C GLY A 530 11.99 -29.92 -39.14
N GLU A 531 11.39 -28.80 -38.72
CA GLU A 531 11.61 -28.22 -37.38
C GLU A 531 10.60 -28.80 -36.36
N PHE A 532 11.08 -29.10 -35.16
CA PHE A 532 10.28 -29.55 -34.02
C PHE A 532 10.63 -28.72 -32.77
N LEU A 533 9.78 -28.75 -31.74
CA LEU A 533 9.90 -27.87 -30.57
C LEU A 533 11.29 -27.90 -29.91
N GLY A 534 11.90 -29.07 -29.75
CA GLY A 534 13.26 -29.21 -29.20
C GLY A 534 14.31 -28.45 -30.01
N LYS A 535 14.32 -28.63 -31.34
CA LYS A 535 15.23 -27.93 -32.25
C LYS A 535 15.07 -26.41 -32.19
N ILE A 536 13.82 -25.94 -32.11
CA ILE A 536 13.50 -24.50 -31.99
C ILE A 536 13.90 -23.97 -30.61
N ALA A 537 13.60 -24.71 -29.54
CA ALA A 537 13.94 -24.35 -28.18
C ALA A 537 15.46 -24.21 -27.99
N THR A 538 16.25 -25.18 -28.49
CA THR A 538 17.72 -25.13 -28.48
C THR A 538 18.25 -23.94 -29.27
N LYS A 539 17.75 -23.71 -30.50
CA LYS A 539 18.13 -22.56 -31.34
C LYS A 539 17.94 -21.22 -30.65
N TYR A 540 16.93 -21.12 -29.78
CA TYR A 540 16.62 -19.90 -29.06
C TYR A 540 17.08 -19.89 -27.60
N GLY A 541 17.67 -20.99 -27.12
CA GLY A 541 18.14 -21.19 -25.76
C GLY A 541 17.02 -21.16 -24.71
N VAL A 542 15.82 -21.63 -25.03
CA VAL A 542 14.68 -21.70 -24.11
C VAL A 542 14.30 -23.17 -23.86
N THR A 543 13.45 -23.45 -22.88
CA THR A 543 12.96 -24.82 -22.65
C THR A 543 11.77 -25.13 -23.56
N VAL A 544 11.58 -26.40 -23.90
CA VAL A 544 10.39 -26.85 -24.65
C VAL A 544 9.10 -26.48 -23.89
N ASN A 545 9.11 -26.64 -22.56
CA ASN A 545 7.98 -26.29 -21.71
C ASN A 545 7.62 -24.79 -21.75
N SER A 546 8.61 -23.90 -21.74
CA SER A 546 8.33 -22.46 -21.85
C SER A 546 7.78 -22.10 -23.24
N LEU A 547 8.29 -22.75 -24.30
CA LEU A 547 7.74 -22.59 -25.65
C LEU A 547 6.28 -23.06 -25.74
N ARG A 548 5.96 -24.20 -25.13
CA ARG A 548 4.62 -24.79 -25.11
C ARG A 548 3.62 -23.88 -24.40
N GLN A 549 3.98 -23.40 -23.20
CA GLN A 549 3.15 -22.48 -22.41
C GLN A 549 2.92 -21.14 -23.12
N ALA A 550 3.97 -20.55 -23.69
CA ALA A 550 3.89 -19.25 -24.37
C ALA A 550 2.96 -19.29 -25.61
N ASN A 551 2.81 -20.46 -26.23
CA ASN A 551 2.01 -20.67 -27.43
C ASN A 551 0.71 -21.44 -27.19
N LYS A 552 0.40 -21.76 -25.93
CA LYS A 552 -0.77 -22.58 -25.54
C LYS A 552 -0.88 -23.88 -26.35
N LEU A 553 0.25 -24.50 -26.67
CA LEU A 553 0.28 -25.74 -27.45
C LEU A 553 -0.17 -26.91 -26.57
N ARG A 554 -1.06 -27.74 -27.12
CA ARG A 554 -1.56 -28.96 -26.45
C ARG A 554 -0.71 -30.19 -26.76
N SER A 555 0.14 -30.13 -27.79
CA SER A 555 1.07 -31.19 -28.20
C SER A 555 2.37 -30.61 -28.75
N ASP A 556 3.34 -31.47 -29.04
CA ASP A 556 4.63 -31.09 -29.62
C ASP A 556 4.65 -31.05 -31.16
N SER A 557 3.51 -31.37 -31.79
CA SER A 557 3.31 -31.31 -33.23
C SER A 557 3.25 -29.86 -33.72
N LEU A 558 4.01 -29.53 -34.77
CA LEU A 558 4.05 -28.20 -35.36
C LEU A 558 3.72 -28.26 -36.85
N ALA A 559 2.87 -27.33 -37.32
CA ALA A 559 2.58 -27.20 -38.73
C ALA A 559 3.64 -26.33 -39.43
N VAL A 560 4.05 -26.71 -40.65
CA VAL A 560 4.92 -25.86 -41.47
C VAL A 560 4.23 -24.53 -41.72
N GLY A 561 4.93 -23.43 -41.44
CA GLY A 561 4.38 -22.08 -41.55
C GLY A 561 3.71 -21.54 -40.28
N GLN A 562 3.51 -22.38 -39.25
CA GLN A 562 2.99 -21.95 -37.95
C GLN A 562 3.94 -20.92 -37.32
N VAL A 563 3.39 -19.85 -36.73
CA VAL A 563 4.18 -18.81 -36.07
C VAL A 563 4.15 -19.01 -34.56
N LEU A 564 5.31 -19.30 -33.98
CA LEU A 564 5.50 -19.45 -32.55
C LEU A 564 6.05 -18.16 -31.93
N ILE A 565 5.48 -17.79 -30.78
CA ILE A 565 6.01 -16.83 -29.81
C ILE A 565 7.18 -17.51 -29.09
N ILE A 566 8.38 -16.97 -29.24
CA ILE A 566 9.56 -17.42 -28.52
C ILE A 566 9.63 -16.63 -27.20
N PRO A 567 9.45 -17.28 -26.04
CA PRO A 567 9.56 -16.64 -24.74
C PRO A 567 11.00 -16.13 -24.54
N ASN A 568 11.16 -15.14 -23.67
CA ASN A 568 12.49 -14.72 -23.24
C ASN A 568 13.06 -15.78 -22.27
N LYS A 569 14.41 -15.89 -22.24
CA LYS A 569 15.14 -16.77 -21.30
C LYS A 569 14.77 -16.47 -19.86
#